data_AF-A0A1F3VBD1-F1
#
_entry.id   AF-A0A1F3VBD1-F1
#
_cell.length_a   1.000
_cell.length_b   1.000
_cell.length_c   1.000
_cell.angle_alpha   90.00
_cell.angle_beta   90.00
_cell.angle_gamma   90.00
#
_symmetry.space_group_name_H-M   'P 1'
#
loop_
_entity.id
_entity.type
_entity.pdbx_description
1 polymer ?
#
loop_
_entity_poly.entity_id
_entity_poly.type
_entity_poly.pdbx_seq_one_letter_code
_entity_poly.pdbx_strand_id
1 'polypeptide(L)'
;MTNKEQDSIRLINTAIIKSKEKKINISYQEKLSKICESPAIKALAHAINYLSENEKISRDQAAVLLVDTIRSLDNIWNDYVLMEGMEKLKEVLKKQTNH
;
A
#
# COMPACT_ATOMS: atom_id res chain seq x y z
N MET A 1 5.85 -46.48 -20.63
CA MET A 1 5.87 -45.52 -19.50
C MET A 1 4.96 -46.09 -18.43
N THR A 2 5.51 -46.46 -17.28
CA THR A 2 4.70 -47.08 -16.22
C THR A 2 3.88 -46.01 -15.51
N ASN A 3 2.70 -46.37 -14.99
CA ASN A 3 1.75 -45.45 -14.35
C ASN A 3 2.42 -44.59 -13.24
N LYS A 4 3.41 -45.16 -12.54
CA LYS A 4 4.24 -44.49 -11.52
C LYS A 4 5.11 -43.35 -12.05
N GLU A 5 5.64 -43.47 -13.27
CA GLU A 5 6.49 -42.43 -13.87
C GLU A 5 5.64 -41.23 -14.30
N GLN A 6 4.44 -41.47 -14.83
CA GLN A 6 3.49 -40.41 -15.19
C GLN A 6 2.90 -39.71 -13.96
N ASP A 7 2.62 -40.45 -12.88
CA ASP A 7 2.19 -39.87 -11.60
C ASP A 7 3.28 -39.02 -10.95
N SER A 8 4.54 -39.46 -11.03
CA SER A 8 5.68 -38.70 -10.54
C SER A 8 5.86 -37.40 -11.33
N ILE A 9 5.72 -37.43 -12.65
CA ILE A 9 5.77 -36.24 -13.51
C ILE A 9 4.59 -35.29 -13.21
N ARG A 10 3.38 -35.80 -13.00
CA ARG A 10 2.22 -34.98 -12.57
C ARG A 10 2.44 -34.33 -11.22
N LEU A 11 2.98 -35.05 -10.24
CA LEU A 11 3.30 -34.53 -8.91
C LEU A 11 4.37 -33.44 -8.98
N ILE A 12 5.43 -33.66 -9.77
CA ILE A 12 6.49 -32.68 -10.01
C ILE A 12 5.93 -31.44 -10.71
N ASN A 13 5.12 -31.58 -11.75
CA ASN A 13 4.51 -30.43 -12.45
C ASN A 13 3.55 -29.66 -11.55
N THR A 14 2.77 -30.36 -10.74
CA THR A 14 1.89 -29.74 -9.73
C THR A 14 2.71 -29.01 -8.66
N ALA A 15 3.86 -29.55 -8.24
CA ALA A 15 4.77 -28.90 -7.29
C ALA A 15 5.49 -27.69 -7.91
N ILE A 16 5.83 -27.73 -9.20
CA ILE A 16 6.42 -26.61 -9.94
C ILE A 16 5.40 -25.48 -10.12
N ILE A 17 4.14 -25.79 -10.45
CA ILE A 17 3.06 -24.80 -10.56
C ILE A 17 2.76 -24.19 -9.18
N LYS A 18 2.58 -25.02 -8.14
CA LYS A 18 2.36 -24.55 -6.77
C LYS A 18 3.54 -23.73 -6.22
N SER A 19 4.78 -24.07 -6.56
CA SER A 19 5.96 -23.30 -6.13
C SER A 19 6.14 -21.98 -6.90
N LYS A 20 5.65 -21.90 -8.16
CA LYS A 20 5.58 -20.66 -8.93
C LYS A 20 4.44 -19.74 -8.49
N GLU A 21 3.29 -20.27 -8.07
CA GLU A 21 2.20 -19.50 -7.44
C GLU A 21 2.60 -18.90 -6.08
N LYS A 22 3.36 -19.66 -5.27
CA LYS A 22 3.88 -19.18 -3.98
C LYS A 22 4.81 -17.96 -4.09
N LYS A 23 5.54 -17.79 -5.19
CA LYS A 23 6.50 -16.67 -5.33
C LYS A 23 5.86 -15.32 -5.67
N ILE A 24 4.62 -15.28 -6.16
CA ILE A 24 3.95 -14.03 -6.56
C ILE A 24 2.97 -13.53 -5.48
N ASN A 25 2.37 -14.42 -4.68
CA ASN A 25 1.28 -14.04 -3.76
C ASN A 25 1.68 -13.96 -2.27
N ILE A 26 2.66 -14.76 -1.83
CA ILE A 26 3.10 -14.78 -0.41
C ILE A 26 3.69 -13.43 0.00
N SER A 27 4.44 -12.76 -0.88
CA SER A 27 5.07 -11.48 -0.53
C SER A 27 4.05 -10.38 -0.21
N TYR A 28 2.93 -10.31 -0.93
CA TYR A 28 1.91 -9.28 -0.69
C TYR A 28 1.08 -9.59 0.56
N GLN A 29 0.69 -10.85 0.75
CA GLN A 29 -0.02 -11.27 1.97
C GLN A 29 0.86 -11.11 3.21
N GLU A 30 2.14 -11.47 3.16
CA GLU A 30 3.09 -11.25 4.25
C GLU A 30 3.33 -9.75 4.52
N LYS A 31 3.47 -8.92 3.48
CA LYS A 31 3.60 -7.47 3.63
C LYS A 31 2.35 -6.88 4.28
N LEU A 32 1.16 -7.31 3.85
CA LEU A 32 -0.10 -6.87 4.42
C LEU A 32 -0.23 -7.30 5.89
N SER A 33 0.04 -8.57 6.20
CA SER A 33 -0.01 -9.09 7.57
C SER A 33 0.94 -8.32 8.48
N LYS A 34 2.19 -8.11 8.05
CA LYS A 34 3.17 -7.33 8.81
C LYS A 34 2.72 -5.89 9.07
N ILE A 35 2.08 -5.24 8.10
CA ILE A 35 1.53 -3.91 8.29
C ILE A 35 0.37 -3.94 9.28
N CYS A 36 -0.60 -4.85 9.10
CA CYS A 36 -1.75 -5.02 9.99
C CYS A 36 -1.36 -5.33 11.45
N GLU A 37 -0.26 -6.05 11.65
CA GLU A 37 0.27 -6.39 12.97
C GLU A 37 1.17 -5.29 13.57
N SER A 38 1.49 -4.25 12.78
CA SER A 38 2.42 -3.21 13.20
C SER A 38 1.88 -2.40 14.41
N PRO A 39 2.79 -1.89 15.27
CA PRO A 39 2.40 -0.97 16.35
C PRO A 39 1.65 0.27 15.85
N ALA A 40 1.92 0.71 14.61
CA ALA A 40 1.24 1.84 14.00
C ALA A 40 -0.25 1.55 13.78
N ILE A 41 -0.62 0.37 13.29
CA ILE A 41 -2.04 -0.03 13.15
C ILE A 41 -2.72 -0.12 14.52
N LYS A 42 -2.02 -0.58 15.55
CA LYS A 42 -2.56 -0.58 16.93
C LYS A 42 -2.82 0.84 17.44
N ALA A 43 -1.90 1.78 17.21
CA ALA A 43 -2.10 3.19 17.56
C ALA A 43 -3.28 3.80 16.79
N LEU A 44 -3.42 3.48 15.50
CA LEU A 44 -4.56 3.92 14.69
C LEU A 44 -5.89 3.35 15.21
N ALA A 45 -5.91 2.11 15.72
CA ALA A 45 -7.11 1.55 16.35
C ALA A 45 -7.54 2.35 17.60
N HIS A 46 -6.59 2.85 18.41
CA HIS A 46 -6.90 3.75 19.52
C HIS A 46 -7.42 5.10 19.02
N ALA A 47 -6.83 5.66 17.96
CA ALA A 47 -7.30 6.90 17.35
C ALA A 47 -8.74 6.78 16.81
N ILE A 48 -9.08 5.64 16.21
CA ILE A 48 -10.45 5.35 15.74
C ILE A 48 -11.43 5.35 16.90
N ASN A 49 -11.08 4.72 18.04
CA ASN A 49 -11.95 4.71 19.21
C ASN A 49 -12.14 6.12 19.78
N TYR A 50 -11.05 6.87 19.91
CA TYR A 50 -11.07 8.27 20.35
C TYR A 50 -11.97 9.14 19.45
N LEU A 51 -11.83 9.00 18.12
CA LEU A 51 -12.65 9.73 17.16
C LEU A 51 -14.13 9.33 17.22
N SER A 52 -14.42 8.04 17.34
CA SER A 52 -15.78 7.52 17.48
C SER A 52 -16.47 8.11 18.71
N GLU A 53 -15.77 8.17 19.84
CA GLU A 53 -16.30 8.72 21.10
C GLU A 53 -16.52 10.23 21.04
N ASN A 54 -15.53 10.98 20.54
CA ASN A 54 -15.61 12.45 20.54
C ASN A 54 -16.54 13.01 19.47
N GLU A 55 -16.52 12.44 18.27
CA GLU A 55 -17.38 12.88 17.16
C GLU A 55 -18.78 12.25 17.23
N LYS A 56 -19.00 11.32 18.18
CA LYS A 56 -20.26 10.58 18.36
C LYS A 56 -20.71 9.87 17.07
N ILE A 57 -19.75 9.28 16.36
CA ILE A 57 -19.97 8.50 15.13
C ILE A 57 -19.62 7.03 15.37
N SER A 58 -20.08 6.15 14.49
CA SER A 58 -19.68 4.74 14.56
C SER A 58 -18.18 4.56 14.34
N ARG A 59 -17.60 3.47 14.86
CA ARG A 59 -16.18 3.13 14.65
C ARG A 59 -15.83 2.98 13.18
N ASP A 60 -16.76 2.46 12.36
CA ASP A 60 -16.59 2.35 10.92
C ASP A 60 -16.49 3.72 10.25
N GLN A 61 -17.37 4.66 10.64
CA GLN A 61 -17.31 6.04 10.15
C GLN A 61 -16.03 6.76 10.60
N ALA A 62 -15.60 6.55 11.85
CA ALA A 62 -14.35 7.11 12.37
C ALA A 62 -13.12 6.56 11.63
N ALA A 63 -13.12 5.27 11.27
CA ALA A 63 -12.06 4.66 10.48
C ALA A 63 -11.98 5.26 9.07
N VAL A 64 -13.14 5.43 8.40
CA VAL A 64 -13.20 6.10 7.09
C VAL A 64 -12.68 7.53 7.17
N LEU A 65 -13.15 8.30 8.15
CA LEU A 65 -12.72 9.68 8.38
C LEU A 65 -11.20 9.79 8.57
N LEU A 66 -10.61 8.92 9.39
CA LEU A 66 -9.18 8.92 9.67
C LEU A 66 -8.36 8.62 8.39
N VAL A 67 -8.77 7.62 7.62
CA VAL A 67 -8.09 7.24 6.38
C VAL A 67 -8.18 8.33 5.33
N ASP A 68 -9.36 8.93 5.14
CA ASP A 68 -9.57 9.99 4.15
C ASP A 68 -8.81 11.27 4.52
N THR A 69 -8.71 11.59 5.81
CA THR A 69 -7.90 12.71 6.29
C THR A 69 -6.42 12.53 5.95
N ILE A 70 -5.86 11.33 6.20
CA ILE A 70 -4.45 11.03 5.90
C ILE A 70 -4.18 11.07 4.39
N ARG A 71 -5.08 10.51 3.58
CA ARG A 71 -4.97 10.55 2.11
C ARG A 71 -5.04 11.98 1.57
N SER A 72 -5.94 12.78 2.11
CA SER A 72 -6.08 14.19 1.72
C SER A 72 -4.79 14.96 2.05
N LEU A 73 -4.21 14.72 3.23
CA LEU A 73 -2.92 15.31 3.60
C LEU A 73 -1.80 14.92 2.62
N ASP A 74 -1.68 13.63 2.28
CA ASP A 74 -0.66 13.15 1.34
C ASP A 74 -0.82 13.77 -0.05
N ASN A 75 -2.06 13.87 -0.54
CA ASN A 75 -2.37 14.52 -1.82
C ASN A 75 -1.99 16.01 -1.82
N ILE A 76 -2.35 16.75 -0.76
CA ILE A 76 -2.00 18.17 -0.64
C ILE A 76 -0.48 18.36 -0.67
N TRP A 77 0.27 17.50 0.01
CA TRP A 77 1.74 17.55 -0.02
C TRP A 77 2.30 17.24 -1.40
N ASN A 78 1.75 16.25 -2.11
CA ASN A 78 2.16 15.94 -3.47
C ASN A 78 1.92 17.13 -4.41
N ASP A 79 0.75 17.75 -4.35
CA ASP A 79 0.43 18.95 -5.14
C ASP A 79 1.36 20.11 -4.81
N TYR A 80 1.63 20.34 -3.52
CA TYR A 80 2.54 21.40 -3.07
C TYR A 80 3.96 21.19 -3.58
N VAL A 81 4.52 19.98 -3.44
CA VAL A 81 5.87 19.64 -3.94
C VAL A 81 5.94 19.77 -5.47
N LEU A 82 4.88 19.37 -6.18
CA LEU A 82 4.80 19.55 -7.62
C LEU A 82 4.80 21.03 -8.01
N MET A 83 4.02 21.88 -7.32
CA MET A 83 4.00 23.32 -7.59
C MET A 83 5.36 23.96 -7.35
N GLU A 84 6.03 23.65 -6.23
CA GLU A 84 7.39 24.11 -5.93
C GLU A 84 8.42 23.63 -6.98
N GLY A 85 8.28 22.38 -7.45
CA GLY A 85 9.09 21.84 -8.54
C GLY A 85 8.86 22.56 -9.87
N MET A 86 7.61 22.90 -10.18
CA MET A 86 7.25 23.67 -11.37
C MET A 86 7.78 25.10 -11.31
N GLU A 87 7.78 25.75 -10.15
CA GLU A 87 8.37 27.08 -9.98
C GLU A 87 9.87 27.07 -10.26
N LYS A 88 10.60 26.10 -9.69
CA LYS A 88 12.03 25.91 -9.97
C LYS A 88 12.31 25.67 -11.46
N LEU A 89 11.48 24.87 -12.14
CA LEU A 89 11.60 24.65 -13.59
C LEU A 89 11.37 25.95 -14.38
N LYS A 90 10.35 26.75 -14.02
CA LYS A 90 10.10 28.07 -14.64
C LYS A 90 11.27 29.02 -14.46
N GLU A 91 11.91 29.03 -13.29
CA GLU A 91 13.10 29.85 -13.05
C GLU A 91 14.29 29.44 -13.94
N VAL A 92 14.54 28.14 -14.09
CA VAL A 92 15.60 27.61 -14.95
C VAL A 92 15.34 28.00 -16.41
N LEU A 93 14.11 27.82 -16.90
CA LEU A 93 13.74 28.18 -18.27
C LEU A 93 13.88 29.69 -18.52
N LYS A 94 13.43 30.53 -17.60
CA LYS A 94 13.59 32.00 -17.70
C LYS A 94 15.06 32.42 -17.76
N LYS A 95 15.94 31.77 -16.99
CA LYS A 95 17.39 32.02 -17.03
C LYS A 95 18.02 31.62 -18.37
N GLN A 96 17.53 30.56 -19.02
CA GLN A 96 18.02 30.11 -20.32
C GLN A 96 17.57 31.02 -21.48
N THR A 97 16.39 31.64 -21.41
CA THR A 97 15.91 32.59 -22.44
C THR A 97 16.52 33.99 -22.35
N ASN A 98 17.20 34.33 -21.25
CA ASN A 98 17.82 35.64 -21.04
C ASN A 98 19.34 35.66 -21.33
N HIS A 99 19.85 34.64 -22.02
CA HIS A 99 21.20 34.55 -22.57
C HIS A 99 21.13 34.29 -24.08
#